data_AF-A0A497QVB7-F1
#
_entry.id   AF-A0A497QVB7-F1
#
_cell.length_a   1.000
_cell.length_b   1.000
_cell.length_c   1.000
_cell.angle_alpha   90.00
_cell.angle_beta   90.00
_cell.angle_gamma   90.00
#
_symmetry.space_group_name_H-M   'P 1'
#
loop_
_entity.id
_entity.type
_entity.pdbx_description
1 polymer ?
#
loop_
_entity_poly.entity_id
_entity_poly.type
_entity_poly.pdbx_seq_one_letter_code
_entity_poly.pdbx_strand_id
1 'polypeptide(L)'
;LYLVCMAIQIMDYRLILDRLKSTALSKGTRVDFPENGDEILVIKEEILNDQHSFAIGVGKAVAFNFRYFDIKGKVFTDSFPIFSDSSLRIEPKLIKKTKGVSYITLKFPKGFIRNVDETSWQDKLKDLSDLIDLLENLGKKPSNSLFDDIKNLTLNSK
;
A
#
# COMPACT_ATOMS: atom_id res chain seq x y z
N LEU A 1 -25.28 21.10 7.77
CA LEU A 1 -23.86 21.03 8.15
C LEU A 1 -23.27 19.63 8.01
N TYR A 2 -23.91 18.58 8.56
CA TYR A 2 -23.41 17.18 8.51
C TYR A 2 -23.15 16.64 7.09
N LEU A 3 -24.03 16.93 6.13
CA LEU A 3 -23.88 16.52 4.72
C LEU A 3 -22.69 17.18 4.02
N VAL A 4 -22.31 18.40 4.44
CA VAL A 4 -21.19 19.14 3.84
C VAL A 4 -19.86 18.59 4.37
N CYS A 5 -19.77 18.25 5.65
CA CYS A 5 -18.57 17.62 6.21
C CYS A 5 -18.32 16.24 5.60
N MET A 6 -19.36 15.42 5.41
CA MET A 6 -19.21 14.11 4.76
C MET A 6 -18.76 14.24 3.29
N ALA A 7 -19.31 15.21 2.55
CA ALA A 7 -18.91 15.46 1.16
C ALA A 7 -17.47 15.98 1.02
N ILE A 8 -17.02 16.82 1.95
CA ILE A 8 -15.63 17.33 1.98
C ILE A 8 -14.65 16.19 2.29
N GLN A 9 -14.97 15.33 3.25
CA GLN A 9 -14.13 14.18 3.62
C GLN A 9 -14.05 13.14 2.48
N ILE A 10 -15.14 12.90 1.75
CA ILE A 10 -15.18 11.98 0.59
C ILE A 10 -14.43 12.56 -0.63
N MET A 11 -14.49 13.88 -0.86
CA MET A 11 -13.70 14.54 -1.91
C MET A 11 -12.19 14.44 -1.66
N ASP A 12 -11.77 14.46 -0.40
CA ASP A 12 -10.36 14.41 -0.01
C ASP A 12 -9.72 13.04 -0.32
N TYR A 13 -10.39 11.94 0.03
CA TYR A 13 -9.86 10.60 -0.20
C TYR A 13 -9.75 10.21 -1.68
N ARG A 14 -10.62 10.71 -2.55
CA ARG A 14 -10.50 10.46 -4.00
C ARG A 14 -9.23 11.07 -4.57
N LEU A 15 -8.93 12.32 -4.21
CA LEU A 15 -7.71 13.00 -4.65
C LEU A 15 -6.46 12.28 -4.14
N ILE A 16 -6.47 11.87 -2.86
CA ILE A 16 -5.38 11.11 -2.25
C ILE A 16 -5.19 9.76 -2.94
N LEU A 17 -6.28 9.04 -3.24
CA LEU A 17 -6.22 7.76 -3.94
C LEU A 17 -5.67 7.89 -5.36
N ASP A 18 -6.07 8.93 -6.10
CA ASP A 18 -5.56 9.16 -7.45
C ASP A 18 -4.08 9.54 -7.43
N ARG A 19 -3.64 10.32 -6.44
CA ARG A 19 -2.22 10.56 -6.19
C ARG A 19 -1.48 9.27 -5.84
N LEU A 20 -2.03 8.43 -4.95
CA LEU A 20 -1.44 7.14 -4.60
C LEU A 20 -1.29 6.24 -5.84
N LYS A 21 -2.33 6.11 -6.66
CA LYS A 21 -2.28 5.30 -7.89
C LYS A 21 -1.20 5.80 -8.85
N SER A 22 -1.18 7.10 -9.12
CA SER A 22 -0.21 7.70 -10.04
C SER A 22 1.23 7.56 -9.54
N THR A 23 1.48 7.85 -8.26
CA THR A 23 2.79 7.64 -7.63
C THR A 23 3.20 6.16 -7.68
N ALA A 24 2.31 5.25 -7.29
CA ALA A 24 2.61 3.82 -7.27
C ALA A 24 2.87 3.26 -8.68
N LEU A 25 2.10 3.70 -9.69
CA LEU A 25 2.30 3.33 -11.10
C LEU A 25 3.64 3.84 -11.65
N SER A 26 4.15 4.97 -11.15
CA SER A 26 5.45 5.50 -11.56
C SER A 26 6.65 4.75 -10.95
N LYS A 27 6.42 3.99 -9.86
CA LYS A 27 7.47 3.31 -9.07
C LYS A 27 7.42 1.79 -9.15
N GLY A 28 6.26 1.22 -9.42
CA GLY A 28 6.01 -0.22 -9.52
C GLY A 28 5.68 -0.68 -10.93
N THR A 29 5.71 -1.98 -11.15
CA THR A 29 5.29 -2.63 -12.40
C THR A 29 3.91 -3.25 -12.21
N ARG A 30 2.95 -2.89 -13.07
CA ARG A 30 1.62 -3.51 -13.02
C ARG A 30 1.69 -4.99 -13.39
N VAL A 31 1.06 -5.81 -12.55
CA VAL A 31 0.90 -7.25 -12.80
C VAL A 31 -0.55 -7.63 -12.56
N ASP A 32 -1.09 -8.54 -13.36
CA ASP A 32 -2.48 -8.98 -13.18
C ASP A 32 -2.60 -10.01 -12.04
N PHE A 33 -1.57 -10.85 -11.89
CA PHE A 33 -1.47 -11.88 -10.88
C PHE A 33 -0.01 -12.00 -10.40
N PRO A 34 0.28 -11.76 -9.11
CA PRO A 34 1.64 -11.83 -8.55
C PRO A 34 2.08 -13.27 -8.27
N GLU A 35 3.39 -13.51 -8.24
CA GLU A 35 3.98 -14.78 -7.81
C GLU A 35 4.17 -14.85 -6.29
N ASN A 36 4.36 -16.04 -5.75
CA ASN A 36 4.64 -16.22 -4.32
C ASN A 36 5.91 -15.49 -3.90
N GLY A 37 5.80 -14.64 -2.88
CA GLY A 37 6.91 -13.85 -2.35
C GLY A 37 7.14 -12.52 -3.06
N ASP A 38 6.38 -12.20 -4.11
CA ASP A 38 6.43 -10.88 -4.73
C ASP A 38 6.08 -9.79 -3.73
N GLU A 39 6.87 -8.73 -3.72
CA GLU A 39 6.64 -7.53 -2.92
C GLU A 39 5.68 -6.62 -3.69
N ILE A 40 4.46 -6.47 -3.18
CA ILE A 40 3.36 -5.84 -3.92
C ILE A 40 2.64 -4.77 -3.11
N LEU A 41 2.07 -3.83 -3.86
CA LEU A 41 1.02 -2.93 -3.41
C LEU A 41 -0.24 -3.24 -4.21
N VAL A 42 -1.37 -3.37 -3.52
CA VAL A 42 -2.68 -3.51 -4.14
C VAL A 42 -3.58 -2.38 -3.69
N ILE A 43 -4.26 -1.78 -4.67
CA ILE A 43 -5.33 -0.81 -4.46
C ILE A 43 -6.60 -1.49 -4.96
N LYS A 44 -7.55 -1.74 -4.06
CA LYS A 44 -8.88 -2.27 -4.37
C LYS A 44 -9.91 -1.18 -4.13
N GLU A 45 -10.80 -0.98 -5.08
CA GLU A 45 -11.85 0.01 -5.02
C GLU A 45 -13.21 -0.62 -5.33
N GLU A 46 -14.24 -0.12 -4.67
CA GLU A 46 -15.61 -0.56 -4.85
C GLU A 46 -16.52 0.68 -4.88
N ILE A 47 -17.32 0.77 -5.95
CA ILE A 47 -18.29 1.83 -6.19
C ILE A 47 -19.65 1.17 -6.37
N LEU A 48 -20.47 1.20 -5.33
CA LEU A 48 -21.82 0.61 -5.30
C LEU A 48 -22.81 1.65 -4.76
N ASN A 49 -23.91 1.88 -5.48
CA ASN A 49 -24.99 2.77 -5.06
C ASN A 49 -24.49 4.15 -4.57
N ASP A 50 -23.61 4.78 -5.36
CA ASP A 50 -22.96 6.07 -5.05
C ASP A 50 -22.06 6.10 -3.81
N GLN A 51 -21.84 4.95 -3.15
CA GLN A 51 -20.85 4.79 -2.10
C GLN A 51 -19.53 4.31 -2.70
N HIS A 52 -18.44 4.97 -2.32
CA HIS A 52 -17.09 4.61 -2.72
C HIS A 52 -16.34 4.11 -1.49
N SER A 53 -15.92 2.86 -1.52
CA SER A 53 -15.05 2.25 -0.52
C SER A 53 -13.76 1.76 -1.16
N PHE A 54 -12.72 1.61 -0.35
CA PHE A 54 -11.43 1.15 -0.83
C PHE A 54 -10.62 0.45 0.25
N ALA A 55 -9.72 -0.42 -0.21
CA ALA A 55 -8.75 -1.11 0.62
C ALA A 55 -7.38 -1.12 -0.06
N ILE A 56 -6.34 -0.90 0.72
CA ILE A 56 -4.95 -0.87 0.24
C ILE A 56 -4.16 -1.91 1.02
N GLY A 57 -3.50 -2.80 0.31
CA GLY A 57 -2.62 -3.81 0.89
C GLY A 57 -1.20 -3.60 0.42
N VAL A 58 -0.24 -3.59 1.35
CA VAL A 58 1.19 -3.50 1.08
C VAL A 58 1.87 -4.67 1.77
N GLY A 59 2.50 -5.56 1.01
CA GLY A 59 3.02 -6.78 1.61
C GLY A 59 3.58 -7.78 0.61
N LYS A 60 3.82 -8.99 1.10
CA LYS A 60 4.21 -10.12 0.25
C LYS A 60 2.99 -10.85 -0.26
N ALA A 61 3.02 -11.20 -1.54
CA ALA A 61 1.99 -11.99 -2.18
C ALA A 61 2.09 -13.47 -1.79
N VAL A 62 0.94 -14.08 -1.52
CA VAL A 62 0.75 -15.53 -1.39
C VAL A 62 -0.34 -15.94 -2.37
N ALA A 63 0.08 -16.47 -3.51
CA ALA A 63 -0.73 -16.92 -4.63
C ALA A 63 -1.23 -18.36 -4.45
N PHE A 64 -2.53 -18.58 -4.68
CA PHE A 64 -3.16 -19.90 -4.62
C PHE A 64 -3.79 -20.28 -5.96
N ASN A 65 -3.10 -21.15 -6.72
CA ASN A 65 -3.59 -21.81 -7.94
C ASN A 65 -4.35 -20.88 -8.92
N PHE A 66 -3.87 -19.65 -9.12
CA PHE A 66 -4.48 -18.63 -9.99
C PHE A 66 -5.95 -18.27 -9.67
N ARG A 67 -6.48 -18.71 -8.53
CA ARG A 67 -7.87 -18.42 -8.12
C ARG A 67 -7.95 -17.11 -7.35
N TYR A 68 -7.06 -16.98 -6.38
CA TYR A 68 -6.94 -15.81 -5.53
C TYR A 68 -5.50 -15.68 -5.06
N PHE A 69 -5.15 -14.51 -4.58
CA PHE A 69 -3.90 -14.27 -3.87
C PHE A 69 -4.18 -13.40 -2.66
N ASP A 70 -3.43 -13.66 -1.60
CA ASP A 70 -3.47 -12.91 -0.36
C ASP A 70 -2.23 -12.01 -0.29
N ILE A 71 -2.40 -10.75 0.10
CA ILE A 71 -1.30 -9.86 0.48
C ILE A 71 -1.15 -9.99 1.99
N LYS A 72 0.04 -10.34 2.48
CA LYS A 72 0.36 -10.38 3.91
C LYS A 72 1.32 -9.25 4.25
N GLY A 73 0.90 -8.36 5.14
CA GLY A 73 1.66 -7.16 5.50
C GLY A 73 0.75 -6.11 6.11
N LYS A 74 0.86 -4.87 5.65
CA LYS A 74 0.08 -3.73 6.12
C LYS A 74 -1.18 -3.53 5.27
N VAL A 75 -2.32 -3.37 5.92
CA VAL A 75 -3.61 -3.10 5.26
C VAL A 75 -4.22 -1.82 5.81
N PHE A 76 -4.76 -1.01 4.91
CA PHE A 76 -5.55 0.18 5.18
C PHE A 76 -6.93 0.01 4.55
N THR A 77 -7.98 0.45 5.25
CA THR A 77 -9.34 0.49 4.71
C THR A 77 -9.98 1.84 5.04
N ASP A 78 -10.96 2.27 4.26
CA ASP A 78 -11.75 3.46 4.59
C ASP A 78 -12.45 3.38 5.97
N SER A 79 -12.84 2.18 6.39
CA SER A 79 -13.49 1.90 7.68
C SER A 79 -12.53 1.96 8.87
N PHE A 80 -11.24 1.70 8.61
CA PHE A 80 -10.16 1.77 9.59
C PHE A 80 -8.97 2.51 8.96
N PRO A 81 -8.95 3.86 9.02
CA PRO A 81 -8.03 4.69 8.26
C PRO A 81 -6.62 4.74 8.88
N ILE A 82 -6.11 3.60 9.31
CA ILE A 82 -4.76 3.41 9.85
C ILE A 82 -4.22 2.09 9.32
N PHE A 83 -2.95 2.06 8.90
CA PHE A 83 -2.27 0.84 8.52
C PHE A 83 -2.09 -0.11 9.71
N SER A 84 -2.50 -1.37 9.53
CA SER A 84 -2.35 -2.43 10.53
C SER A 84 -1.85 -3.73 9.91
N ASP A 85 -1.19 -4.57 10.72
CA ASP A 85 -0.76 -5.90 10.29
C ASP A 85 -1.98 -6.78 10.04
N SER A 86 -2.20 -7.16 8.78
CA SER A 86 -3.37 -7.90 8.36
C SER A 86 -3.11 -8.62 7.04
N SER A 87 -4.17 -9.19 6.46
CA SER A 87 -4.13 -9.78 5.13
C SER A 87 -5.30 -9.29 4.28
N LEU A 88 -4.99 -8.91 3.04
CA LEU A 88 -5.99 -8.54 2.04
C LEU A 88 -6.08 -9.66 1.00
N ARG A 89 -7.27 -10.24 0.83
CA ARG A 89 -7.52 -11.24 -0.22
C ARG A 89 -8.03 -10.57 -1.49
N ILE A 90 -7.44 -10.96 -2.62
CA ILE A 90 -7.89 -10.56 -3.95
C ILE A 90 -8.31 -11.80 -4.73
N GLU A 91 -9.54 -11.76 -5.24
CA GLU A 91 -10.13 -12.82 -6.07
C GLU A 91 -10.41 -12.27 -7.47
N PRO A 92 -9.43 -12.31 -8.41
CA PRO A 92 -9.56 -11.65 -9.72
C PRO A 92 -10.80 -12.07 -10.50
N LYS A 93 -11.14 -13.36 -10.47
CA LYS A 93 -12.31 -13.91 -11.17
C LYS A 93 -13.64 -13.39 -10.60
N LEU A 94 -13.70 -13.17 -9.28
CA LEU A 94 -14.88 -12.62 -8.64
C LEU A 94 -14.99 -11.12 -8.93
N ILE A 95 -13.90 -10.38 -8.72
CA ILE A 95 -13.87 -8.93 -8.98
C ILE A 95 -14.25 -8.60 -10.43
N LYS A 96 -13.75 -9.37 -11.41
CA LYS A 96 -14.11 -9.17 -12.82
C LYS A 96 -15.61 -9.35 -13.10
N LYS A 97 -16.32 -10.15 -12.30
CA LYS A 97 -17.77 -10.38 -12.44
C LYS A 97 -18.60 -9.35 -11.65
N THR A 98 -18.02 -8.74 -10.64
CA THR A 98 -18.72 -7.77 -9.78
C THR A 98 -18.64 -6.38 -10.39
N LYS A 99 -19.80 -5.83 -10.78
CA LYS A 99 -19.88 -4.44 -11.27
C LYS A 99 -19.47 -3.48 -10.15
N GLY A 100 -18.73 -2.44 -10.52
CA GLY A 100 -18.30 -1.40 -9.57
C GLY A 100 -17.08 -1.78 -8.73
N VAL A 101 -16.56 -3.01 -8.80
CA VAL A 101 -15.34 -3.42 -8.08
C VAL A 101 -14.17 -3.48 -9.04
N SER A 102 -13.03 -2.94 -8.62
CA SER A 102 -11.79 -2.97 -9.39
C SER A 102 -10.58 -3.10 -8.47
N TYR A 103 -9.46 -3.53 -9.04
CA TYR A 103 -8.19 -3.51 -8.33
C TYR A 103 -7.03 -3.27 -9.28
N ILE A 104 -5.93 -2.78 -8.72
CA ILE A 104 -4.63 -2.67 -9.38
C ILE A 104 -3.61 -3.34 -8.49
N THR A 105 -2.80 -4.23 -9.05
CA THR A 105 -1.64 -4.83 -8.37
C THR A 105 -0.36 -4.30 -9.00
N LEU A 106 0.54 -3.83 -8.14
CA LEU A 106 1.83 -3.27 -8.51
C LEU A 106 2.92 -4.04 -7.80
N LYS A 107 3.84 -4.60 -8.58
CA LYS A 107 5.03 -5.29 -8.12
C LYS A 107 6.18 -4.30 -7.98
N PHE A 108 6.88 -4.37 -6.86
CA PHE A 108 8.03 -3.55 -6.56
C PHE A 108 9.32 -4.40 -6.53
N PRO A 109 10.49 -3.77 -6.74
CA PRO A 109 11.76 -4.43 -6.53
C PRO A 109 11.92 -4.93 -5.09
N LYS A 110 12.78 -5.94 -4.91
CA LYS A 110 13.11 -6.49 -3.59
C LYS A 110 13.61 -5.39 -2.65
N GLY A 111 13.18 -5.45 -1.39
CA GLY A 111 13.53 -4.45 -0.36
C GLY A 111 12.49 -3.34 -0.19
N PHE A 112 11.44 -3.31 -1.02
CA PHE A 112 10.28 -2.46 -0.83
C PHE A 112 9.59 -2.73 0.51
N ILE A 113 9.31 -4.00 0.83
CA ILE A 113 8.65 -4.37 2.10
C ILE A 113 9.53 -4.03 3.30
N ARG A 114 10.85 -4.15 3.16
CA ARG A 114 11.77 -3.71 4.22
C ARG A 114 11.63 -2.21 4.50
N ASN A 115 11.54 -1.37 3.47
CA ASN A 115 11.32 0.07 3.66
C ASN A 115 9.97 0.34 4.34
N VAL A 116 8.93 -0.42 3.97
CA VAL A 116 7.59 -0.33 4.58
C VAL A 116 7.64 -0.70 6.07
N ASP A 117 8.28 -1.81 6.42
CA ASP A 117 8.43 -2.28 7.79
C ASP A 117 9.26 -1.30 8.64
N GLU A 118 10.40 -0.84 8.12
CA GLU A 118 11.25 0.15 8.80
C GLU A 118 10.51 1.48 9.03
N THR A 119 9.72 1.94 8.06
CA THR A 119 8.92 3.16 8.19
C THR A 119 7.78 2.97 9.20
N SER A 120 7.15 1.79 9.20
CA SER A 120 6.13 1.42 10.19
C SER A 120 6.69 1.37 11.62
N TRP A 121 7.88 0.81 11.82
CA TRP A 121 8.53 0.75 13.14
C TRP A 121 8.94 2.11 13.68
N GLN A 122 9.14 3.10 12.81
CA GLN A 122 9.41 4.49 13.19
C GLN A 122 8.13 5.30 13.45
N ASP A 123 6.95 4.66 13.48
CA ASP A 123 5.64 5.30 13.57
C ASP A 123 5.37 6.34 12.45
N LYS A 124 5.99 6.13 11.27
CA LYS A 124 5.89 7.00 10.08
C LYS A 124 5.05 6.39 8.96
N LEU A 125 4.32 5.31 9.21
CA LEU A 125 3.38 4.70 8.26
C LEU A 125 2.04 4.47 8.94
N LYS A 126 1.28 5.56 9.11
CA LYS A 126 -0.05 5.57 9.74
C LYS A 126 -1.15 5.61 8.70
N ASP A 127 -1.02 6.50 7.71
CA ASP A 127 -2.08 6.75 6.73
C ASP A 127 -1.58 6.72 5.27
N LEU A 128 -2.48 7.08 4.34
CA LEU A 128 -2.19 7.06 2.91
C LEU A 128 -1.15 8.10 2.49
N SER A 129 -1.09 9.24 3.18
CA SER A 129 -0.13 10.30 2.88
C SER A 129 1.29 9.80 3.19
N ASP A 130 1.46 9.14 4.32
CA ASP A 130 2.72 8.49 4.70
C ASP A 130 3.17 7.44 3.65
N LEU A 131 2.22 6.65 3.14
CA LEU A 131 2.52 5.67 2.09
C LEU A 131 2.93 6.37 0.78
N ILE A 132 2.26 7.46 0.40
CA ILE A 132 2.64 8.26 -0.77
C ILE A 132 4.06 8.80 -0.61
N ASP A 133 4.38 9.39 0.55
CA ASP A 133 5.70 9.95 0.84
C ASP A 133 6.79 8.86 0.80
N LEU A 134 6.50 7.66 1.31
CA LEU A 134 7.38 6.50 1.19
C LEU A 134 7.63 6.16 -0.29
N LEU A 135 6.58 6.06 -1.10
CA LEU A 135 6.69 5.72 -2.51
C LEU A 135 7.47 6.78 -3.31
N GLU A 136 7.24 8.07 -3.04
CA GLU A 136 7.96 9.17 -3.68
C GLU A 136 9.47 9.12 -3.39
N ASN A 137 9.82 8.66 -2.19
CA ASN A 137 11.21 8.53 -1.73
C ASN A 137 11.83 7.15 -1.98
N LEU A 138 11.12 6.19 -2.58
CA LEU A 138 11.71 4.92 -2.99
C LEU A 138 12.90 5.15 -3.93
N GLY A 139 14.04 4.56 -3.55
CA GLY A 139 15.30 4.66 -4.27
C GLY A 139 16.16 5.86 -3.90
N LYS A 140 15.66 6.80 -3.08
CA LYS A 140 16.50 7.80 -2.43
C LYS A 140 17.06 7.18 -1.16
N LYS A 141 18.38 7.17 -0.99
CA LYS A 141 18.98 6.71 0.27
C LYS A 141 18.35 7.48 1.44
N PRO A 142 17.84 6.81 2.49
CA PRO A 142 17.45 7.53 3.70
C PRO A 142 18.69 8.26 4.21
N SER A 143 18.56 9.56 4.50
CA SER A 143 19.68 10.39 4.94
C SER A 143 20.30 9.93 6.26
N ASN A 144 19.62 9.07 7.02
CA ASN A 144 20.14 8.33 8.17
C ASN A 144 19.53 6.92 8.17
N SER A 145 20.21 5.94 7.58
CA SER A 145 19.90 4.53 7.79
C SER A 145 20.33 4.14 9.21
N LEU A 146 19.48 3.44 9.96
CA LEU A 146 19.85 2.85 11.26
C LEU A 146 21.13 2.00 11.18
N PHE A 147 21.43 1.44 10.00
CA PHE A 147 22.66 0.67 9.77
C PHE A 147 23.89 1.55 9.58
N ASP A 148 23.73 2.79 9.08
CA ASP A 148 24.83 3.76 9.00
C ASP A 148 25.22 4.24 10.42
N ASP A 149 24.24 4.40 11.31
CA ASP A 149 24.48 4.74 12.72
C ASP A 149 25.22 3.62 13.47
N ILE A 150 24.84 2.35 13.25
CA ILE A 150 25.54 1.19 13.84
C ILE A 150 26.99 1.08 13.31
N LYS A 151 27.20 1.39 12.04
CA LYS A 151 28.53 1.37 11.41
C LYS A 151 29.43 2.49 11.95
N ASN A 152 28.86 3.66 12.25
CA ASN A 152 29.58 4.77 12.86
C ASN A 152 29.90 4.50 14.34
N LEU A 153 29.03 3.80 15.07
CA LEU A 153 29.28 3.38 16.46
C LEU A 153 30.41 2.35 16.59
N THR A 154 30.60 1.48 15.60
CA THR A 154 31.66 0.46 15.59
C THR A 154 33.03 1.00 15.13
N LEU A 155 33.06 2.14 14.43
CA LEU A 155 34.30 2.81 14.01
C LEU A 155 34.88 3.72 15.09
N ASN A 156 34.05 4.28 15.98
CA ASN A 156 34.49 5.14 17.09
C ASN A 156 34.88 4.37 18.36
N SER A 157 34.83 3.03 18.35
CA SER A 157 35.17 2.17 19.49
C SER A 157 36.53 1.46 19.34
N LYS A 158 37.43 1.98 18.50
CA LYS A 158 38.85 1.58 18.39
C LYS A 158 39.74 2.77 18.68
#